data_AF-A0A5C7JI09-F1
#
_entry.id   AF-A0A5C7JI09-F1
#
_cell.length_a   1.000
_cell.length_b   1.000
_cell.length_c   1.000
_cell.angle_alpha   90.00
_cell.angle_beta   90.00
_cell.angle_gamma   90.00
#
_symmetry.space_group_name_H-M   'P 1'
#
loop_
_entity.id
_entity.type
_entity.pdbx_description
1 polymer ?
#
loop_
_entity_poly.entity_id
_entity_poly.type
_entity_poly.pdbx_seq_one_letter_code
_entity_poly.pdbx_strand_id
1 'polypeptide(L)'
;MKEEYTMNDVEKLEYLQEAINEVMDWFDFDKVHKTMTFLEWRWTSGELLEVPDIQTLKKFVRENMKRTYYNLLDGNKTYNGISSGGFRIECFKDEENVIFFKVAFELSAWDTGE
;
A
#
# COMPACT_ATOMS: atom_id res chain seq x y z
N MET A 1 20.49 -1.68 28.89
CA MET A 1 19.63 -0.84 28.05
C MET A 1 19.98 -1.16 26.62
N LYS A 2 19.07 -1.73 25.83
CA LYS A 2 19.25 -1.77 24.37
C LYS A 2 18.89 -0.38 23.87
N GLU A 3 19.80 0.28 23.17
CA GLU A 3 19.49 1.55 22.51
C GLU A 3 18.40 1.29 21.46
N GLU A 4 17.30 2.03 21.52
CA GLU A 4 16.29 2.02 20.47
C GLU A 4 16.93 2.62 19.20
N TYR A 5 17.27 1.77 18.24
CA TYR A 5 17.74 2.21 16.94
C TYR A 5 16.61 2.99 16.26
N THR A 6 16.86 4.27 16.00
CA THR A 6 15.93 5.14 15.27
C THR A 6 16.58 5.50 13.95
N MET A 7 15.98 5.07 12.83
CA MET A 7 16.43 5.47 11.50
C MET A 7 16.42 6.99 11.38
N ASN A 8 17.48 7.54 10.79
CA ASN A 8 17.50 8.95 10.40
C ASN A 8 16.56 9.20 9.21
N ASP A 9 16.30 10.47 8.89
CA ASP A 9 15.32 10.81 7.86
C ASP A 9 15.72 10.34 6.45
N VAL A 10 17.03 10.23 6.16
CA VAL A 10 17.52 9.70 4.88
C VAL A 10 17.26 8.20 4.80
N GLU A 11 17.65 7.45 5.83
CA GLU A 11 17.44 6.00 5.91
C GLU A 11 15.94 5.65 5.78
N LYS A 12 15.06 6.41 6.45
CA LYS A 12 13.60 6.24 6.35
C LYS A 12 13.08 6.42 4.92
N LEU A 13 13.65 7.36 4.15
CA LEU A 13 13.25 7.62 2.78
C LEU A 13 13.79 6.56 1.82
N GLU A 14 15.04 6.10 2.03
CA GLU A 14 15.65 5.03 1.25
C GLU A 14 14.86 3.72 1.42
N TYR A 15 14.59 3.32 2.65
CA TYR A 15 13.78 2.14 2.94
C TYR A 15 12.39 2.21 2.29
N LEU A 16 11.68 3.35 2.44
CA LEU A 16 10.37 3.52 1.81
C LEU A 16 10.45 3.38 0.29
N GLN A 17 11.49 3.94 -0.32
CA GLN A 17 11.67 3.89 -1.76
C GLN A 17 12.01 2.46 -2.24
N GLU A 18 12.80 1.71 -1.49
CA GLU A 18 13.10 0.30 -1.76
C GLU A 18 11.85 -0.57 -1.67
N ALA A 19 11.05 -0.43 -0.60
CA ALA A 19 9.80 -1.17 -0.44
C ALA A 19 8.80 -0.85 -1.57
N ILE A 20 8.72 0.41 -1.99
CA ILE A 20 7.91 0.81 -3.15
C ILE A 20 8.43 0.13 -4.41
N ASN A 21 9.74 0.16 -4.67
CA ASN A 21 10.32 -0.45 -5.87
C ASN A 21 10.04 -1.96 -5.90
N GLU A 22 10.21 -2.66 -4.78
CA GLU A 22 9.90 -4.07 -4.65
C GLU A 22 8.44 -4.37 -5.05
N VAL A 23 7.47 -3.60 -4.52
CA VAL A 23 6.06 -3.76 -4.92
C VAL A 23 5.86 -3.44 -6.41
N MET A 24 6.50 -2.40 -6.95
CA MET A 24 6.36 -2.04 -8.36
C MET A 24 6.91 -3.10 -9.32
N ASP A 25 7.94 -3.83 -8.90
CA ASP A 25 8.62 -4.86 -9.69
C ASP A 25 7.93 -6.22 -9.59
N TRP A 26 7.40 -6.57 -8.41
CA TRP A 26 6.91 -7.93 -8.15
C TRP A 26 5.38 -8.07 -8.06
N PHE A 27 4.66 -7.01 -7.71
CA PHE A 27 3.20 -7.09 -7.65
C PHE A 27 2.60 -7.13 -9.07
N ASP A 28 1.71 -8.10 -9.32
CA ASP A 28 1.17 -8.36 -10.66
C ASP A 28 0.03 -7.39 -11.02
N PHE A 29 0.40 -6.16 -11.40
CA PHE A 29 -0.55 -5.12 -11.85
C PHE A 29 -1.28 -5.52 -13.14
N ASP A 30 -0.68 -6.33 -14.00
CA ASP A 30 -1.31 -6.81 -15.23
C ASP A 30 -2.50 -7.73 -14.90
N LYS A 31 -2.34 -8.63 -13.93
CA LYS A 31 -3.42 -9.50 -13.44
C LYS A 31 -4.53 -8.68 -12.79
N VAL A 32 -4.18 -7.66 -12.00
CA VAL A 32 -5.19 -6.75 -11.43
C VAL A 32 -5.96 -6.03 -12.53
N HIS A 33 -5.27 -5.41 -13.49
CA HIS A 33 -5.90 -4.71 -14.61
C HIS A 33 -6.83 -5.63 -15.41
N LYS A 34 -6.36 -6.83 -15.79
CA LYS A 34 -7.19 -7.84 -16.48
C LYS A 34 -8.44 -8.20 -15.68
N THR A 35 -8.31 -8.37 -14.37
CA THR A 35 -9.43 -8.67 -13.47
C THR A 35 -10.44 -7.52 -13.45
N MET A 36 -9.97 -6.29 -13.30
CA MET A 36 -10.82 -5.10 -13.32
C MET A 36 -11.50 -4.90 -14.67
N THR A 37 -10.80 -5.13 -15.79
CA THR A 37 -11.41 -5.12 -17.13
C THR A 37 -12.52 -6.16 -17.24
N PHE A 38 -12.25 -7.40 -16.80
CA PHE A 38 -13.21 -8.50 -16.91
C PHE A 38 -14.50 -8.25 -16.09
N LEU A 39 -14.36 -7.66 -14.90
CA LEU A 39 -15.48 -7.33 -14.02
C LEU A 39 -16.14 -5.98 -14.36
N GLU A 40 -15.62 -5.25 -15.35
CA GLU A 40 -15.94 -3.84 -15.58
C GLU A 40 -15.83 -2.97 -14.32
N TRP A 41 -14.84 -3.26 -13.46
CA TRP A 41 -14.59 -2.52 -12.23
C TRP A 41 -13.97 -1.15 -12.57
N ARG A 42 -14.79 -0.11 -12.46
CA ARG A 42 -14.41 1.27 -12.80
C ARG A 42 -14.10 2.09 -11.56
N TRP A 43 -13.14 3.00 -11.67
CA TRP A 43 -12.84 4.03 -10.67
C TRP A 43 -13.33 5.39 -11.17
N THR A 44 -13.53 6.31 -10.23
CA THR A 44 -13.78 7.71 -10.56
C THR A 44 -12.49 8.35 -11.08
N SER A 45 -12.52 8.85 -12.31
CA SER A 45 -11.45 9.58 -12.98
C SER A 45 -11.99 10.95 -13.41
N GLY A 46 -11.89 11.94 -12.51
CA GLY A 46 -12.59 13.22 -12.68
C GLY A 46 -14.10 13.04 -12.68
N GLU A 47 -14.76 13.40 -13.79
CA GLU A 47 -16.21 13.24 -13.99
C GLU A 47 -16.60 11.89 -14.63
N LEU A 48 -15.62 11.07 -15.02
CA LEU A 48 -15.84 9.82 -15.74
C LEU A 48 -15.65 8.59 -14.85
N LEU A 49 -16.34 7.50 -15.20
CA LEU A 49 -16.11 6.16 -14.64
C LEU A 49 -15.45 5.28 -15.70
N GLU A 50 -14.20 4.93 -15.46
CA GLU A 50 -13.41 4.09 -16.37
C GLU A 50 -12.62 3.03 -15.61
N VAL A 51 -12.27 1.95 -16.29
CA VAL A 51 -11.33 0.97 -15.75
C VAL A 51 -9.97 1.65 -15.73
N PRO A 52 -9.33 1.82 -14.55
CA PRO A 52 -8.06 2.53 -14.46
C PRO A 52 -6.97 1.77 -15.21
N ASP A 53 -6.13 2.48 -15.95
CA ASP A 53 -4.97 1.87 -16.60
C ASP A 53 -3.89 1.42 -15.57
N ILE A 54 -2.92 0.64 -16.04
CA ILE A 54 -1.84 0.12 -15.19
C ILE A 54 -1.04 1.23 -14.52
N GLN A 55 -0.82 2.37 -15.19
CA GLN A 55 -0.07 3.48 -14.62
C GLN A 55 -0.83 4.14 -13.47
N THR A 56 -2.14 4.26 -13.60
CA THR A 56 -3.05 4.76 -12.57
C THR A 56 -3.05 3.82 -11.36
N LEU A 57 -3.12 2.50 -11.58
CA LEU A 57 -3.00 1.50 -10.51
C LEU A 57 -1.66 1.60 -9.77
N LYS A 58 -0.55 1.67 -10.51
CA LYS A 58 0.81 1.81 -9.93
C LYS A 58 0.96 3.10 -9.13
N LYS A 59 0.47 4.22 -9.69
CA LYS A 59 0.47 5.52 -9.01
C LYS A 59 -0.33 5.47 -7.71
N PHE A 60 -1.54 4.91 -7.76
CA PHE A 60 -2.39 4.76 -6.59
C PHE A 60 -1.71 3.97 -5.47
N VAL A 61 -1.11 2.81 -5.79
CA VAL A 61 -0.40 2.01 -4.79
C VAL A 61 0.78 2.77 -4.20
N ARG A 62 1.61 3.41 -5.03
CA ARG A 62 2.76 4.21 -4.58
C ARG A 62 2.36 5.34 -3.63
N GLU A 63 1.34 6.11 -3.99
CA GLU A 63 0.87 7.23 -3.18
C GLU A 63 0.32 6.77 -1.83
N ASN A 64 -0.44 5.66 -1.82
CA ASN A 64 -1.00 5.12 -0.58
C ASN A 64 0.04 4.38 0.28
N MET A 65 1.09 3.79 -0.29
CA MET A 65 2.24 3.30 0.50
C MET A 65 2.95 4.46 1.21
N LYS A 66 3.25 5.57 0.50
CA LYS A 66 3.83 6.76 1.13
C LYS A 66 2.93 7.31 2.24
N ARG A 67 1.64 7.47 1.94
CA ARG A 67 0.66 7.98 2.91
C ARG A 67 0.56 7.09 4.14
N THR A 68 0.51 5.77 3.95
CA THR A 68 0.38 4.84 5.08
C THR A 68 1.62 4.84 5.96
N TYR A 69 2.81 4.95 5.36
CA TYR A 69 4.07 5.08 6.06
C TYR A 69 4.20 6.36 6.88
N TYR A 70 3.97 7.54 6.28
CA TYR A 70 4.08 8.80 7.02
C TYR A 70 3.07 8.88 8.16
N ASN A 71 1.83 8.41 7.93
CA ASN A 71 0.83 8.35 9.00
C ASN A 71 1.22 7.40 10.15
N LEU A 72 1.95 6.31 9.86
CA LEU A 72 2.47 5.39 10.86
C LEU A 72 3.55 6.06 11.72
N LEU A 73 4.48 6.78 11.06
CA LEU A 73 5.58 7.51 11.71
C LEU A 73 5.06 8.68 12.56
N ASP A 74 4.19 9.52 12.01
CA ASP A 74 3.69 10.73 12.67
C ASP A 74 2.81 10.40 13.88
N GLY A 75 2.07 9.28 13.82
CA GLY A 75 1.12 8.90 14.85
C GLY A 75 1.70 8.06 15.98
N ASN A 76 2.99 7.73 15.95
CA ASN A 76 3.60 6.67 16.77
C ASN A 76 2.73 5.39 16.83
N LYS A 77 2.17 5.01 15.68
CA LYS A 77 1.27 3.86 15.56
C LYS A 77 2.08 2.59 15.27
N THR A 78 1.53 1.45 15.63
CA THR A 78 2.02 0.12 15.22
C THR A 78 1.38 -0.36 13.92
N TYR A 79 0.28 0.25 13.50
CA TYR A 79 -0.45 -0.12 12.29
C TYR A 79 -1.11 1.10 11.65
N ASN A 80 -1.10 1.14 10.32
CA ASN A 80 -1.92 2.04 9.53
C ASN A 80 -2.22 1.42 8.15
N GLY A 81 -3.45 1.57 7.66
CA GLY A 81 -3.87 0.97 6.39
C GLY A 81 -4.90 1.79 5.64
N ILE A 82 -4.99 1.55 4.33
CA ILE A 82 -5.99 2.12 3.43
C ILE A 82 -6.59 0.99 2.59
N SER A 83 -7.92 0.97 2.50
CA SER A 83 -8.66 0.06 1.61
C SER A 83 -9.54 0.87 0.67
N SER A 84 -9.24 0.84 -0.63
CA SER A 84 -10.02 1.57 -1.65
C SER A 84 -9.73 1.04 -3.05
N GLY A 85 -10.74 1.10 -3.92
CA GLY A 85 -10.62 0.69 -5.32
C GLY A 85 -10.34 -0.80 -5.54
N GLY A 86 -10.53 -1.63 -4.51
CA GLY A 86 -10.13 -3.03 -4.51
C GLY A 86 -8.73 -3.27 -3.97
N PHE A 87 -7.92 -2.25 -3.66
CA PHE A 87 -6.66 -2.45 -2.96
C PHE A 87 -6.82 -2.40 -1.44
N ARG A 88 -6.06 -3.25 -0.74
CA ARG A 88 -5.71 -3.08 0.67
C ARG A 88 -4.21 -2.87 0.78
N ILE A 89 -3.81 -1.73 1.34
CA ILE A 89 -2.41 -1.32 1.54
C ILE A 89 -2.22 -1.06 3.02
N GLU A 90 -1.36 -1.86 3.65
CA GLU A 90 -1.13 -1.87 5.09
C GLU A 90 0.35 -1.62 5.35
N CYS A 91 0.63 -0.83 6.38
CA CYS A 91 1.96 -0.54 6.88
C CYS A 91 1.94 -0.77 8.40
N PHE A 92 2.85 -1.59 8.92
CA PHE A 92 2.85 -1.97 10.33
C PHE A 92 4.26 -2.17 10.87
N LYS A 93 4.40 -2.04 12.18
CA LYS A 93 5.62 -2.34 12.94
C LYS A 93 5.48 -3.71 13.60
N ASP A 94 6.55 -4.49 13.57
CA ASP A 94 6.65 -5.68 14.41
C ASP A 94 7.08 -5.32 15.85
N GLU A 95 7.32 -6.34 16.66
CA GLU A 95 7.76 -6.22 18.06
C GLU A 95 9.16 -5.58 18.18
N GLU A 96 9.98 -5.61 17.13
CA GLU A 96 11.31 -5.01 17.07
C GLU A 96 11.29 -3.60 16.43
N ASN A 97 10.10 -3.03 16.20
CA ASN A 97 9.86 -1.76 15.52
C ASN A 97 10.31 -1.73 14.04
N VAL A 98 10.50 -2.89 13.42
CA VAL A 98 10.78 -2.99 11.98
C VAL A 98 9.48 -2.77 11.22
N ILE A 99 9.53 -1.90 10.21
CA ILE A 99 8.37 -1.56 9.39
C ILE A 99 8.22 -2.60 8.26
N PHE A 100 6.98 -2.96 7.94
CA PHE A 100 6.62 -3.84 6.83
C PHE A 100 5.41 -3.30 6.07
N PHE A 101 5.32 -3.68 4.79
CA PHE A 101 4.16 -3.42 3.95
C PHE A 101 3.45 -4.70 3.54
N LYS A 102 2.13 -4.62 3.45
CA LYS A 102 1.29 -5.62 2.78
C LYS A 102 0.41 -4.93 1.76
N VAL A 103 0.51 -5.37 0.50
CA VAL A 103 -0.28 -4.86 -0.62
C VAL A 103 -1.07 -6.01 -1.23
N ALA A 104 -2.39 -5.85 -1.31
CA ALA A 104 -3.30 -6.86 -1.85
C ALA A 104 -4.34 -6.23 -2.78
N PHE A 105 -4.80 -6.99 -3.77
CA PHE A 105 -6.00 -6.69 -4.55
C PHE A 105 -7.14 -7.65 -4.20
N GLU A 106 -8.11 -7.06 -3.53
CA GLU A 106 -9.32 -7.51 -2.85
C GLU A 106 -10.57 -7.75 -3.70
N LEU A 107 -10.85 -8.94 -4.23
CA LEU A 107 -12.16 -9.18 -4.87
C LEU A 107 -13.28 -9.43 -3.87
N SER A 108 -12.96 -10.19 -2.82
CA SER A 108 -13.85 -10.52 -1.73
C SER A 108 -13.00 -10.89 -0.53
N ALA A 109 -13.40 -10.41 0.63
CA ALA A 109 -12.83 -10.76 1.91
C ALA A 109 -13.97 -10.88 2.92
N TRP A 110 -13.79 -11.71 3.92
CA TRP A 110 -14.73 -11.87 5.02
C TRP A 110 -13.95 -12.13 6.29
N ASP A 111 -14.30 -11.45 7.36
CA ASP A 111 -13.73 -11.64 8.69
C ASP A 111 -14.85 -11.81 9.71
N THR A 112 -14.66 -12.72 10.65
CA THR A 112 -15.56 -12.97 11.79
C THR A 112 -14.83 -12.81 13.13
N GLY A 113 -13.56 -12.40 13.11
CA GLY A 113 -12.74 -12.23 14.30
C GLY A 113 -13.13 -11.01 15.13
N GLU A 114 -13.04 -11.16 16.45
CA GLU A 114 -12.96 -10.07 17.43
C GLU A 114 -11.58 -9.41 17.40
#